data_AF-A0A7K3DAP5-F1
#
_entry.id   AF-A0A7K3DAP5-F1
#
_cell.length_a   1.000
_cell.length_b   1.000
_cell.length_c   1.000
_cell.angle_alpha   90.00
_cell.angle_beta   90.00
_cell.angle_gamma   90.00
#
_symmetry.space_group_name_H-M   'P 1'
#
loop_
_entity.id
_entity.type
_entity.pdbx_description
1 polymer ?
#
loop_
_entity_poly.entity_id
_entity_poly.type
_entity_poly.pdbx_seq_one_letter_code
_entity_poly.pdbx_strand_id
1 'polypeptide(L)'
;MRVHGGHPRLRRLLRHRRRVMAVGLAMTAAALASTVPREAVPREAPAPHRVAAATATATERAAATVTAPVRIADAETVRLLRPGDRVDVIAADGSRSAGGEPHTVASGARVTAVPEPGEGPPEAGALVVLSVPRDTAARLAGAGASAPLAVAFR
;
A
#
# COMPACT_ATOMS: atom_id res chain seq x y z
N MET A 1 1.92 -40.80 -7.03
CA MET A 1 0.99 -39.72 -6.63
C MET A 1 1.24 -39.37 -5.17
N ARG A 2 1.59 -38.11 -4.86
CA ARG A 2 1.76 -37.64 -3.49
C ARG A 2 0.65 -36.63 -3.17
N VAL A 3 -0.27 -37.06 -2.33
CA VAL A 3 -1.28 -36.23 -1.66
C VAL A 3 -0.56 -35.46 -0.54
N HIS A 4 -0.63 -34.13 -0.57
CA HIS A 4 -0.32 -33.29 0.59
C HIS A 4 -1.64 -32.72 1.13
N GLY A 5 -1.89 -32.95 2.41
CA GLY A 5 -3.05 -32.47 3.14
C GLY A 5 -2.78 -31.21 3.96
N GLY A 6 -3.86 -30.72 4.59
CA GLY A 6 -3.87 -29.73 5.68
C GLY A 6 -3.87 -28.27 5.20
N HIS A 7 -4.80 -27.37 5.56
CA HIS A 7 -5.61 -27.29 6.78
C HIS A 7 -6.94 -26.51 6.58
N PRO A 8 -8.11 -27.10 6.84
CA PRO A 8 -9.42 -26.46 6.71
C PRO A 8 -9.95 -25.84 8.02
N ARG A 9 -9.23 -24.89 8.65
CA ARG A 9 -9.64 -24.40 10.00
C ARG A 9 -9.62 -22.90 10.29
N LEU A 10 -9.25 -22.01 9.36
CA LEU A 10 -9.27 -20.56 9.64
C LEU A 10 -10.50 -19.80 9.10
N ARG A 11 -11.47 -20.49 8.49
CA ARG A 11 -12.66 -19.85 7.91
C ARG A 11 -13.86 -19.71 8.85
N ARG A 12 -13.81 -20.26 10.07
CA ARG A 12 -15.00 -20.32 10.96
C ARG A 12 -15.11 -19.19 11.98
N LEU A 13 -14.06 -18.41 12.22
CA LEU A 13 -14.06 -17.36 13.26
C LEU A 13 -14.38 -15.94 12.76
N LEU A 14 -14.36 -15.67 11.44
CA LEU A 14 -14.66 -14.34 10.90
C LEU A 14 -16.12 -14.14 10.45
N ARG A 15 -16.94 -15.19 10.40
CA ARG A 15 -18.38 -15.07 10.08
C ARG A 15 -19.25 -14.57 11.24
N HIS A 16 -18.77 -14.60 12.49
CA HIS A 16 -19.56 -14.21 13.66
C HIS A 16 -19.53 -12.71 14.03
N ARG A 17 -18.62 -11.89 13.47
CA ARG A 17 -18.58 -10.45 13.81
C ARG A 17 -19.55 -9.57 13.03
N ARG A 18 -20.26 -10.11 12.02
CA ARG A 18 -21.23 -9.38 11.20
C ARG A 18 -22.61 -9.14 11.84
N ARG A 19 -22.79 -9.46 13.13
CA ARG A 19 -24.07 -9.23 13.86
C ARG A 19 -24.05 -8.13 14.92
N VAL A 20 -23.05 -7.24 14.95
CA VAL A 20 -23.04 -6.10 15.91
C VAL A 20 -22.79 -4.76 15.21
N MET A 21 -23.39 -4.58 14.02
CA MET A 21 -23.65 -3.25 13.46
C MET A 21 -25.12 -2.92 13.73
N ALA A 22 -25.40 -2.41 14.93
CA ALA A 22 -26.57 -1.60 15.24
C ALA A 22 -26.33 -0.94 16.61
N VAL A 23 -26.66 0.35 16.72
CA VAL A 23 -26.57 1.24 17.90
C VAL A 23 -25.22 1.98 18.05
N GLY A 24 -25.24 3.28 17.73
CA GLY A 24 -24.11 4.19 17.98
C GLY A 24 -24.04 5.42 17.06
N LEU A 25 -25.09 5.73 16.31
CA LEU A 25 -25.23 6.94 15.50
C LEU A 25 -26.10 7.94 16.27
N ALA A 26 -25.51 8.73 17.18
CA ALA A 26 -26.12 9.94 17.75
C ALA A 26 -25.16 10.68 18.72
N MET A 27 -24.58 11.81 18.28
CA MET A 27 -24.36 13.07 19.05
C MET A 27 -23.35 13.94 18.28
N THR A 28 -23.72 14.83 17.35
CA THR A 28 -24.24 16.20 17.50
C THR A 28 -23.50 17.14 18.47
N ALA A 29 -22.74 18.06 17.85
CA ALA A 29 -22.78 19.52 18.03
C ALA A 29 -21.84 20.23 19.04
N ALA A 30 -21.30 21.34 18.52
CA ALA A 30 -20.89 22.58 19.19
C ALA A 30 -19.58 22.62 20.00
N ALA A 31 -18.56 23.26 19.43
CA ALA A 31 -17.95 24.47 20.00
C ALA A 31 -16.76 24.94 19.14
N LEU A 32 -17.02 25.92 18.27
CA LEU A 32 -16.00 26.88 17.84
C LEU A 32 -15.79 27.87 19.00
N ALA A 33 -14.55 28.07 19.45
CA ALA A 33 -14.08 29.38 19.91
C ALA A 33 -12.60 29.35 20.29
N SER A 34 -11.85 30.28 19.67
CA SER A 34 -10.69 31.02 20.19
C SER A 34 -9.58 30.27 20.96
N THR A 35 -8.35 30.33 20.44
CA THR A 35 -7.30 31.21 21.01
C THR A 35 -6.02 31.12 20.17
N VAL A 36 -5.67 32.24 19.53
CA VAL A 36 -4.28 32.62 19.23
C VAL A 36 -3.91 33.59 20.35
N PRO A 37 -2.71 33.46 20.95
CA PRO A 37 -1.70 34.47 20.68
C PRO A 37 -0.30 33.91 20.43
N ARG A 38 0.39 34.68 19.61
CA ARG A 38 1.76 34.59 19.14
C ARG A 38 2.66 35.23 20.19
N GLU A 39 3.77 34.59 20.57
CA GLU A 39 4.98 35.31 20.96
C GLU A 39 6.23 34.42 20.98
N ALA A 40 7.20 34.76 20.13
CA ALA A 40 8.63 34.73 20.39
C ALA A 40 9.36 35.39 19.20
N VAL A 41 9.74 36.64 19.38
CA VAL A 41 10.70 37.46 18.61
C VAL A 41 12.13 37.00 19.01
N PRO A 42 13.29 37.35 18.38
CA PRO A 42 13.61 37.98 17.09
C PRO A 42 14.50 37.12 16.16
N ARG A 43 14.68 37.67 14.97
CA ARG A 43 15.61 37.29 13.90
C ARG A 43 17.08 37.38 14.33
N GLU A 44 17.84 36.32 14.11
CA GLU A 44 19.28 36.41 13.94
C GLU A 44 19.71 35.48 12.79
N ALA A 45 20.30 36.07 11.77
CA ALA A 45 20.97 35.37 10.69
C ALA A 45 22.44 35.79 10.74
N PRO A 46 23.36 34.80 10.66
CA PRO A 46 24.50 34.96 9.76
C PRO A 46 24.64 33.75 8.82
N ALA A 47 25.10 34.07 7.61
CA ALA A 47 25.32 33.16 6.48
C ALA A 47 26.59 32.28 6.65
N PRO A 48 27.13 31.68 5.57
CA PRO A 48 26.77 30.39 5.03
C PRO A 48 27.89 29.37 5.29
N HIS A 49 27.58 28.23 5.92
CA HIS A 49 28.52 27.10 5.91
C HIS A 49 28.21 26.20 4.73
N ARG A 50 28.94 26.41 3.64
CA ARG A 50 29.15 25.39 2.60
C ARG A 50 29.88 24.21 3.26
N VAL A 51 29.11 23.28 3.80
CA VAL A 51 29.59 21.90 3.98
C VAL A 51 29.18 21.19 2.71
N ALA A 52 30.16 20.97 1.84
CA ALA A 52 30.04 19.98 0.79
C ALA A 52 29.63 18.66 1.44
N ALA A 53 28.35 18.30 1.33
CA ALA A 53 27.86 16.96 1.64
C ALA A 53 28.30 16.00 0.53
N ALA A 54 29.61 15.94 0.27
CA ALA A 54 30.22 14.72 -0.21
C ALA A 54 29.91 13.68 0.87
N THR A 55 29.26 12.59 0.48
CA THR A 55 28.72 11.51 1.31
C THR A 55 27.22 11.56 1.68
N ALA A 56 26.34 11.80 0.71
CA ALA A 56 25.05 11.07 0.65
C ALA A 56 25.26 9.56 0.36
N THR A 57 26.39 9.02 0.78
CA THR A 57 26.91 7.70 0.42
C THR A 57 26.52 6.70 1.49
N ALA A 58 25.87 5.65 1.01
CA ALA A 58 25.87 4.30 1.56
C ALA A 58 24.84 3.92 2.63
N THR A 59 24.10 4.84 3.24
CA THR A 59 23.05 4.48 4.22
C THR A 59 21.83 5.41 4.18
N GLU A 60 21.11 5.40 3.06
CA GLU A 60 19.64 5.51 3.13
C GLU A 60 19.16 4.34 3.99
N ARG A 61 19.19 4.55 5.31
CA ARG A 61 18.63 3.73 6.39
C ARG A 61 17.64 2.73 5.81
N ALA A 62 18.04 1.46 5.65
CA ALA A 62 17.22 0.42 5.03
C ALA A 62 15.79 0.55 5.57
N ALA A 63 14.92 1.16 4.76
CA ALA A 63 13.67 1.66 5.28
C ALA A 63 12.90 0.46 5.82
N ALA A 64 12.46 0.55 7.08
CA ALA A 64 11.76 -0.54 7.74
C ALA A 64 10.66 -1.04 6.80
N THR A 65 10.81 -2.27 6.33
CA THR A 65 9.99 -2.83 5.27
C THR A 65 8.75 -3.46 5.91
N VAL A 66 7.61 -3.35 5.25
CA VAL A 66 6.33 -3.92 5.70
C VAL A 66 5.76 -4.82 4.62
N THR A 67 4.98 -5.82 5.04
CA THR A 67 4.18 -6.64 4.13
C THR A 67 2.82 -5.96 3.89
N ALA A 68 2.54 -5.63 2.63
CA ALA A 68 1.32 -4.98 2.20
C ALA A 68 0.55 -5.89 1.24
N PRO A 69 -0.72 -6.25 1.54
CA PRO A 69 -1.59 -6.90 0.57
C PRO A 69 -2.04 -5.88 -0.48
N VAL A 70 -1.84 -6.20 -1.76
CA VAL A 70 -2.15 -5.33 -2.90
C VAL A 70 -3.02 -6.11 -3.89
N ARG A 71 -4.13 -5.52 -4.32
CA ARG A 71 -5.01 -6.13 -5.33
C ARG A 71 -4.55 -5.71 -6.72
N ILE A 72 -4.15 -6.70 -7.52
CA ILE A 72 -3.77 -6.53 -8.92
C ILE A 72 -4.97 -6.89 -9.78
N ALA A 73 -5.32 -6.04 -10.73
CA ALA A 73 -6.52 -6.17 -11.54
C ALA A 73 -6.51 -7.41 -12.43
N ASP A 74 -5.33 -7.80 -12.93
CA ASP A 74 -5.15 -9.00 -13.76
C ASP A 74 -4.72 -10.20 -12.91
N ALA A 75 -5.66 -11.13 -12.70
CA ALA A 75 -5.41 -12.36 -11.96
C ALA A 75 -4.55 -13.38 -12.73
N GLU A 76 -4.59 -13.39 -14.07
CA GLU A 76 -3.79 -14.34 -14.87
C GLU A 76 -2.31 -13.93 -14.85
N THR A 77 -2.03 -12.63 -14.92
CA THR A 77 -0.66 -12.12 -14.72
C THR A 77 -0.12 -12.51 -13.34
N VAL A 78 -0.94 -12.45 -12.28
CA VAL A 78 -0.53 -12.85 -10.92
C VAL A 78 -0.16 -14.33 -10.83
N ARG A 79 -0.77 -15.22 -11.65
CA ARG A 79 -0.43 -16.66 -11.64
C ARG A 79 0.97 -16.97 -12.15
N LEU A 80 1.60 -16.01 -12.85
CA LEU A 80 2.98 -16.14 -13.31
C LEU A 80 3.99 -15.78 -12.21
N LEU A 81 3.56 -15.04 -11.18
CA LEU A 81 4.43 -14.60 -10.09
C LEU A 81 4.80 -15.75 -9.16
N ARG A 82 6.02 -15.66 -8.63
CA ARG A 82 6.54 -16.53 -7.57
C ARG A 82 6.96 -15.69 -6.36
N PRO A 83 6.81 -16.22 -5.13
CA PRO A 83 7.45 -15.61 -3.98
C PRO A 83 8.96 -15.46 -4.20
N GLY A 84 9.47 -14.24 -4.01
CA GLY A 84 10.86 -13.89 -4.32
C GLY A 84 11.01 -12.96 -5.53
N ASP A 85 10.03 -12.93 -6.44
CA ASP A 85 10.07 -12.06 -7.62
C ASP A 85 10.14 -10.59 -7.23
N ARG A 86 10.77 -9.79 -8.10
CA ARG A 86 10.75 -8.33 -8.02
C ARG A 86 9.85 -7.78 -9.10
N VAL A 87 8.95 -6.90 -8.70
CA VAL A 87 7.98 -6.31 -9.60
C VAL A 87 7.92 -4.80 -9.43
N ASP A 88 7.58 -4.14 -10.52
CA ASP A 88 7.10 -2.77 -10.50
C ASP A 88 5.56 -2.81 -10.46
N VAL A 89 4.96 -1.93 -9.66
CA VAL A 89 3.50 -1.80 -9.56
C VAL A 89 3.08 -0.51 -10.25
N ILE A 90 2.17 -0.64 -11.19
CA ILE A 90 1.72 0.45 -12.07
C ILE A 90 0.25 0.70 -11.77
N ALA A 91 -0.12 1.95 -11.50
CA ALA A 91 -1.52 2.34 -11.47
C ALA A 91 -1.95 2.76 -12.87
N ALA A 92 -3.05 2.20 -13.35
CA ALA A 92 -3.79 2.87 -14.41
C ALA A 92 -4.37 4.18 -13.86
N ASP A 93 -4.64 5.17 -14.69
CA ASP A 93 -5.39 6.32 -14.19
C ASP A 93 -6.87 5.92 -13.98
N GLY A 94 -7.47 6.40 -12.89
CA GLY A 94 -8.79 5.98 -12.40
C GLY A 94 -9.95 6.43 -13.29
N SER A 95 -9.71 7.33 -14.25
CA SER A 95 -10.71 7.83 -15.19
C SER A 95 -10.28 7.60 -16.63
N ARG A 96 -10.93 6.64 -17.31
CA ARG A 96 -10.82 6.46 -18.77
C ARG A 96 -11.16 7.72 -19.57
N SER A 97 -11.88 8.67 -18.97
CA SER A 97 -12.28 9.93 -19.61
C SER A 97 -11.29 11.07 -19.39
N ALA A 98 -10.33 10.95 -18.47
CA ALA A 98 -9.40 12.03 -18.12
C ALA A 98 -8.05 11.95 -18.87
N GLY A 99 -7.84 10.95 -19.72
CA GLY A 99 -6.62 10.85 -20.53
C GLY A 99 -5.32 10.69 -19.71
N GLY A 100 -5.44 10.22 -18.48
CA GLY A 100 -4.30 10.08 -17.58
C GLY A 100 -3.37 8.94 -17.97
N GLU A 101 -2.07 9.21 -17.93
CA GLU A 101 -1.03 8.26 -18.29
C GLU A 101 -0.77 7.27 -17.13
N PRO A 102 -0.61 5.96 -17.41
CA PRO A 102 -0.19 5.00 -16.40
C PRO A 102 1.13 5.43 -15.73
N HIS A 103 1.23 5.26 -14.42
CA HIS A 103 2.44 5.62 -13.69
C HIS A 103 2.83 4.57 -12.66
N THR A 104 4.14 4.47 -12.42
CA THR A 104 4.71 3.51 -11.46
C THR A 104 4.55 4.03 -10.03
N VAL A 105 3.86 3.26 -9.19
CA VAL A 105 3.61 3.58 -7.77
C VAL A 105 4.71 3.00 -6.87
N ALA A 106 5.25 1.84 -7.25
CA ALA A 106 6.33 1.18 -6.54
C ALA A 106 7.26 0.50 -7.55
N SER A 107 8.58 0.61 -7.33
CA SER A 107 9.56 -0.12 -8.14
C SER A 107 10.33 -1.14 -7.31
N GLY A 108 10.60 -2.31 -7.90
CA GLY A 108 11.41 -3.37 -7.31
C GLY A 108 10.83 -4.00 -6.04
N ALA A 109 9.50 -3.92 -5.85
CA ALA A 109 8.79 -4.51 -4.73
C ALA A 109 8.96 -6.03 -4.74
N ARG A 110 9.30 -6.62 -3.60
CA ARG A 110 9.51 -8.07 -3.51
C ARG A 110 8.18 -8.78 -3.24
N VAL A 111 7.82 -9.73 -4.08
CA VAL A 111 6.67 -10.61 -3.84
C VAL A 111 6.98 -11.55 -2.67
N THR A 112 6.13 -11.54 -1.65
CA THR A 112 6.25 -12.40 -0.46
C THR A 112 5.25 -13.54 -0.45
N ALA A 113 4.05 -13.31 -0.99
CA ALA A 113 3.04 -14.34 -1.16
C ALA A 113 2.16 -14.02 -2.37
N VAL A 114 1.69 -15.07 -3.03
CA VAL A 114 0.72 -15.05 -4.12
C VAL A 114 -0.48 -15.91 -3.71
N PRO A 115 -1.69 -15.64 -4.22
CA PRO A 115 -2.87 -16.42 -3.86
C PRO A 115 -2.77 -17.82 -4.44
N GLU A 116 -3.40 -18.79 -3.78
CA GLU A 116 -3.46 -20.16 -4.29
C GLU A 116 -4.28 -20.20 -5.59
N PRO A 117 -3.92 -21.05 -6.56
CA PRO A 117 -4.70 -21.20 -7.79
C PRO A 117 -6.17 -21.52 -7.51
N GLY A 118 -7.08 -20.73 -8.08
CA GLY A 118 -8.53 -20.88 -7.89
C GLY A 118 -9.10 -20.16 -6.66
N GLU A 119 -8.30 -19.38 -5.93
CA GLU A 119 -8.79 -18.54 -4.84
C GLU A 119 -9.40 -17.22 -5.35
N GLY A 120 -10.72 -17.07 -5.22
CA GLY A 120 -11.46 -15.85 -5.52
C GLY A 120 -12.01 -15.77 -6.96
N PRO A 121 -12.98 -14.87 -7.22
CA PRO A 121 -13.53 -14.67 -8.56
C PRO A 121 -12.49 -14.01 -9.48
N PRO A 122 -12.30 -14.49 -10.72
CA PRO A 122 -11.26 -14.00 -11.62
C PRO A 122 -11.50 -12.54 -12.03
N GLU A 123 -12.75 -12.07 -12.06
CA GLU A 123 -13.07 -10.70 -12.50
C GLU A 123 -12.70 -9.63 -11.46
N ALA A 124 -12.43 -10.02 -10.21
CA ALA A 124 -12.07 -9.07 -9.14
C ALA A 124 -10.57 -8.77 -9.08
N GLY A 125 -9.75 -9.45 -9.89
CA GLY A 125 -8.30 -9.45 -9.75
C GLY A 125 -7.81 -10.30 -8.56
N ALA A 126 -6.50 -10.32 -8.32
CA ALA A 126 -5.84 -11.18 -7.35
C ALA A 126 -5.08 -10.40 -6.26
N LEU A 127 -5.04 -10.92 -5.04
CA LEU A 127 -4.30 -10.32 -3.92
C LEU A 127 -2.88 -10.86 -3.86
N VAL A 128 -1.90 -9.99 -4.01
CA VAL A 128 -0.47 -10.30 -3.86
C VAL A 128 0.06 -9.61 -2.60
N VAL A 129 0.91 -10.27 -1.83
CA VAL A 129 1.55 -9.65 -0.66
C VAL A 129 2.95 -9.20 -1.04
N LEU A 130 3.22 -7.91 -0.92
CA LEU A 130 4.49 -7.30 -1.29
C LEU A 130 5.25 -6.82 -0.05
N SER A 131 6.56 -7.03 -0.04
CA SER A 131 7.47 -6.40 0.92
C SER A 131 7.98 -5.08 0.35
N VAL A 132 7.54 -3.97 0.96
CA VAL A 132 7.83 -2.60 0.50
C VAL A 132 8.15 -1.67 1.68
N PRO A 133 8.88 -0.55 1.47
CA PRO A 133 9.03 0.48 2.49
C PRO A 133 7.67 0.98 2.98
N ARG A 134 7.59 1.38 4.26
CA ARG A 134 6.33 1.81 4.89
C ARG A 134 5.59 2.91 4.12
N ASP A 135 6.31 3.93 3.63
CA ASP A 135 5.71 5.01 2.84
C ASP A 135 5.18 4.51 1.49
N THR A 136 5.84 3.51 0.90
CA THR A 136 5.38 2.87 -0.34
C THR A 136 4.11 2.06 -0.12
N ALA A 137 3.97 1.38 1.03
CA ALA A 137 2.73 0.69 1.36
C ALA A 137 1.53 1.66 1.43
N ALA A 138 1.72 2.85 2.03
CA ALA A 138 0.68 3.88 2.08
C ALA A 138 0.31 4.39 0.68
N ARG A 139 1.31 4.62 -0.20
CA ARG A 139 1.07 5.00 -1.61
C ARG A 139 0.31 3.92 -2.38
N LEU A 140 0.69 2.65 -2.22
CA LEU A 140 0.00 1.52 -2.85
C LEU A 140 -1.46 1.40 -2.39
N ALA A 141 -1.72 1.61 -1.09
CA ALA A 141 -3.07 1.60 -0.54
C ALA A 141 -3.92 2.74 -1.12
N GLY A 142 -3.36 3.95 -1.23
CA GLY A 142 -4.04 5.09 -1.85
C GLY A 142 -4.30 4.86 -3.35
N ALA A 143 -3.30 4.39 -4.09
CA ALA A 143 -3.44 4.12 -5.51
C ALA A 143 -4.47 3.01 -5.78
N GLY A 144 -4.41 1.90 -5.05
CA GLY A 144 -5.37 0.79 -5.20
C GLY A 144 -6.80 1.12 -4.78
N ALA A 145 -7.02 2.19 -4.00
CA ALA A 145 -8.35 2.70 -3.69
C ALA A 145 -8.92 3.58 -4.82
N SER A 146 -8.05 4.20 -5.62
CA SER A 146 -8.44 5.17 -6.66
C SER A 146 -8.45 4.57 -8.06
N ALA A 147 -7.63 3.54 -8.31
CA ALA A 147 -7.45 2.99 -9.64
C ALA A 147 -7.00 1.51 -9.65
N PRO A 148 -7.29 0.76 -10.73
CA PRO A 148 -6.80 -0.60 -10.87
C PRO A 148 -5.27 -0.62 -11.00
N LEU A 149 -4.64 -1.58 -10.31
CA LEU A 149 -3.20 -1.78 -10.32
C LEU A 149 -2.80 -2.95 -11.24
N ALA A 150 -1.69 -2.78 -11.93
CA ALA A 150 -1.01 -3.80 -12.73
C ALA A 150 0.41 -4.02 -12.20
N VAL A 151 1.05 -5.12 -12.63
CA VAL A 151 2.44 -5.45 -12.29
C VAL A 151 3.27 -5.68 -13.54
N ALA A 152 4.55 -5.31 -13.47
CA ALA A 152 5.56 -5.62 -14.48
C ALA A 152 6.75 -6.36 -13.83
N PHE A 153 7.29 -7.35 -14.54
CA PHE A 153 8.45 -8.12 -14.10
C PHE A 153 9.74 -7.36 -14.39
N ARG A 154 10.77 -7.59 -13.57
CA ARG A 154 12.12 -7.02 -13.75
C ARG A 154 13.09 -8.03 -14.33
#